data_AF-A0A518K3B9-F1
#
_entry.id   AF-A0A518K3B9-F1
#
_cell.length_a   1.000
_cell.length_b   1.000
_cell.length_c   1.000
_cell.angle_alpha   90.00
_cell.angle_beta   90.00
_cell.angle_gamma   90.00
#
_symmetry.space_group_name_H-M   'P 1'
#
loop_
_entity.id
_entity.type
_entity.pdbx_description
1 polymer ?
#
loop_
_entity_poly.entity_id
_entity_poly.type
_entity_poly.pdbx_seq_one_letter_code
_entity_poly.pdbx_strand_id
1 'polypeptide(L)'
;MSDGTKTSEAIWCLGDARQAGERVELRCGALHGVLSSDGVAGLEALAFNDTPLLAKLLTVETPAGPLPPAYESYVRGADHVTTHAETEAFPFRTQLYWSAKPLADGAVAATLSVSLQTDLLDTRPDLSVQTSVPTATARLWKEDVCRLDLADGVTILVTPHPSDAEECVLDTSDDACRLRVSPPFLEKGVIRRIRLAAIVLPGQASDETIAAALADLADDPPPLTT
;
A
#
# COMPACT_ATOMS: atom_id res chain seq x y z
N MET A 1 -10.27 31.37 -16.05
CA MET A 1 -10.61 30.12 -16.75
C MET A 1 -10.07 29.00 -15.89
N SER A 2 -10.90 28.50 -14.97
CA SER A 2 -10.59 27.32 -14.16
C SER A 2 -10.71 26.10 -15.07
N ASP A 3 -9.57 25.55 -15.47
CA ASP A 3 -9.54 24.26 -16.13
C ASP A 3 -10.17 23.26 -15.16
N GLY A 4 -11.25 22.60 -15.57
CA GLY A 4 -11.98 21.68 -14.73
C GLY A 4 -11.15 20.43 -14.57
N THR A 5 -10.23 20.43 -13.60
CA THR A 5 -9.42 19.27 -13.23
C THR A 5 -10.37 18.17 -12.84
N LYS A 6 -10.67 17.28 -13.80
CA LYS A 6 -11.42 16.06 -13.52
C LYS A 6 -10.62 15.32 -12.46
N THR A 7 -11.22 15.14 -11.29
CA THR A 7 -10.76 14.16 -10.31
C THR A 7 -10.78 12.81 -11.00
N SER A 8 -9.62 12.41 -11.53
CA SER A 8 -9.46 11.12 -12.18
C SER A 8 -9.48 10.06 -11.10
N GLU A 9 -10.62 9.36 -11.02
CA GLU A 9 -10.81 8.14 -10.24
C GLU A 9 -9.71 7.12 -10.56
N ALA A 10 -9.37 6.28 -9.58
CA ALA A 10 -8.39 5.22 -9.80
C ALA A 10 -8.93 4.19 -10.80
N ILE A 11 -8.09 3.84 -11.77
CA ILE A 11 -8.40 2.86 -12.80
C ILE A 11 -7.37 1.74 -12.68
N TRP A 12 -7.87 0.52 -12.44
CA TRP A 12 -7.09 -0.70 -12.50
C TRP A 12 -7.37 -1.43 -13.81
N CYS A 13 -6.33 -1.66 -14.61
CA CYS A 13 -6.43 -2.39 -15.86
C CYS A 13 -5.66 -3.71 -15.75
N LEU A 14 -6.36 -4.84 -15.90
CA LEU A 14 -5.72 -6.13 -16.08
C LEU A 14 -5.00 -6.14 -17.43
N GLY A 15 -3.69 -6.39 -17.43
CA GLY A 15 -2.89 -6.55 -18.64
C GLY A 15 -3.34 -7.76 -19.45
N ASP A 16 -3.02 -7.77 -20.75
CA ASP A 16 -3.33 -8.91 -21.63
C ASP A 16 -2.61 -10.18 -21.14
N ALA A 17 -3.39 -11.18 -20.73
CA ALA A 17 -2.93 -12.47 -20.17
C ALA A 17 -1.98 -13.25 -21.11
N ARG A 18 -1.82 -12.81 -22.36
CA ARG A 18 -0.89 -13.39 -23.35
C ARG A 18 0.58 -13.01 -23.14
N GLN A 19 0.89 -12.00 -22.33
CA GLN A 19 2.26 -11.68 -21.97
C GLN A 19 2.68 -12.46 -20.72
N ALA A 20 3.90 -12.99 -20.72
CA ALA A 20 4.42 -13.77 -19.60
C ALA A 20 4.45 -12.91 -18.31
N GLY A 21 3.58 -13.25 -17.36
CA GLY A 21 3.34 -12.52 -16.12
C GLY A 21 2.12 -11.61 -16.24
N GLU A 22 0.98 -12.04 -15.70
CA GLU A 22 -0.19 -11.17 -15.56
C GLU A 22 0.20 -9.97 -14.69
N ARG A 23 -0.10 -8.77 -15.19
CA ARG A 23 0.21 -7.49 -14.55
C ARG A 23 -1.05 -6.67 -14.43
N VAL A 24 -1.16 -5.89 -13.38
CA VAL A 24 -2.28 -4.98 -13.17
C VAL A 24 -1.75 -3.56 -13.15
N GLU A 25 -2.17 -2.74 -14.11
CA GLU A 25 -1.78 -1.34 -14.18
C GLU A 25 -2.69 -0.49 -13.29
N LEU A 26 -2.09 0.35 -12.45
CA LEU A 26 -2.76 1.40 -11.68
C LEU A 26 -2.57 2.74 -12.37
N ARG A 27 -3.67 3.47 -12.63
CA ARG A 27 -3.64 4.90 -12.96
C ARG A 27 -4.52 5.68 -11.99
N CYS A 28 -3.95 6.64 -11.29
CA CYS A 28 -4.69 7.49 -10.35
C CYS A 28 -4.04 8.88 -10.29
N GLY A 29 -4.69 9.89 -10.87
CA GLY A 29 -4.13 11.25 -10.93
C GLY A 29 -2.75 11.25 -11.62
N ALA A 30 -1.76 11.82 -10.94
CA ALA A 30 -0.38 11.86 -11.42
C ALA A 30 0.39 10.54 -11.26
N LEU A 31 -0.14 9.58 -10.50
CA LEU A 31 0.52 8.31 -10.21
C LEU A 31 0.15 7.23 -11.23
N HIS A 32 1.17 6.58 -11.76
CA HIS A 32 1.08 5.35 -12.53
C HIS A 32 1.96 4.28 -11.87
N GLY A 33 1.52 3.03 -11.88
CA GLY A 33 2.30 1.92 -11.36
C GLY A 33 1.78 0.57 -11.84
N VAL A 34 2.51 -0.49 -11.55
CA VAL A 34 2.16 -1.85 -11.93
C VAL A 34 2.23 -2.74 -10.71
N LEU A 35 1.20 -3.56 -10.49
CA LEU A 35 1.24 -4.70 -9.59
C LEU A 35 1.53 -5.96 -10.40
N SER A 36 2.30 -6.87 -9.80
CA SER A 36 2.24 -8.28 -10.21
C SER A 36 0.82 -8.81 -9.95
N SER A 37 0.38 -9.82 -10.70
CA SER A 37 -0.97 -10.38 -10.51
C SER A 37 -1.21 -10.99 -9.14
N ASP A 38 -0.15 -11.41 -8.43
CA ASP A 38 -0.23 -11.83 -7.04
C ASP A 38 -0.27 -10.68 -6.03
N GLY A 39 0.12 -9.46 -6.41
CA GLY A 39 0.10 -8.28 -5.55
C GLY A 39 1.09 -8.31 -4.38
N VAL A 40 1.81 -9.41 -4.16
CA VAL A 40 2.74 -9.59 -3.02
C VAL A 40 3.98 -8.73 -3.19
N ALA A 41 4.43 -8.61 -4.45
CA ALA A 41 5.54 -7.75 -4.80
C ALA A 41 5.23 -6.25 -4.64
N GLY A 42 4.03 -5.84 -4.22
CA GLY A 42 3.71 -4.43 -4.10
C GLY A 42 3.72 -3.69 -5.44
N LEU A 43 3.57 -2.36 -5.37
CA LEU A 43 3.48 -1.50 -6.54
C LEU A 43 4.89 -1.14 -7.06
N GLU A 44 5.16 -1.50 -8.30
CA GLU A 44 6.44 -1.30 -9.00
C GLU A 44 6.26 -0.55 -10.33
N ALA A 45 7.34 -0.39 -11.10
CA ALA A 45 7.36 0.34 -12.38
C ALA A 45 6.63 1.70 -12.30
N LEU A 46 6.90 2.43 -11.22
CA LEU A 46 6.18 3.63 -10.85
C LEU A 46 6.57 4.81 -11.74
N ALA A 47 5.61 5.68 -12.00
CA ALA A 47 5.84 7.02 -12.51
C ALA A 47 4.93 8.02 -11.81
N PHE A 48 5.43 9.23 -11.56
CA PHE A 48 4.66 10.32 -11.00
C PHE A 48 4.87 11.58 -11.85
N ASN A 49 3.79 12.17 -12.39
CA ASN A 49 3.86 13.22 -13.41
C ASN A 49 4.78 12.83 -14.58
N ASP A 50 4.56 11.62 -15.13
CA ASP A 50 5.35 11.02 -16.22
C ASP A 50 6.85 10.82 -15.92
N THR A 51 7.29 11.11 -14.70
CA THR A 51 8.68 10.91 -14.26
C THR A 51 8.81 9.53 -13.61
N PRO A 52 9.63 8.62 -14.16
CA PRO A 52 9.82 7.29 -13.57
C PRO A 52 10.41 7.39 -12.16
N LEU A 53 9.86 6.61 -11.22
CA LEU A 53 10.37 6.51 -9.86
C LEU A 53 11.01 5.13 -9.67
N LEU A 54 12.26 5.10 -9.23
CA LEU A 54 12.92 3.88 -8.79
C LEU A 54 12.46 3.55 -7.36
N ALA A 55 11.26 3.00 -7.25
CA ALA A 55 10.66 2.64 -5.97
C ALA A 55 9.82 1.37 -6.09
N LYS A 56 9.60 0.73 -4.95
CA LYS A 56 8.69 -0.41 -4.76
C LYS A 56 7.87 -0.13 -3.51
N LEU A 57 6.56 0.01 -3.65
CA LEU A 57 5.68 0.44 -2.55
C LEU A 57 4.95 -0.77 -1.94
N LEU A 58 4.90 -0.81 -0.62
CA LEU A 58 4.01 -1.68 0.15
C LEU A 58 4.11 -3.18 -0.21
N THR A 59 5.33 -3.70 -0.36
CA THR A 59 5.62 -5.14 -0.52
C THR A 59 5.27 -5.90 0.76
N VAL A 60 4.55 -7.02 0.66
CA VAL A 60 4.12 -7.81 1.83
C VAL A 60 5.05 -9.00 2.05
N GLU A 61 5.56 -9.14 3.27
CA GLU A 61 6.41 -10.27 3.68
C GLU A 61 5.90 -10.86 5.00
N THR A 62 6.04 -12.17 5.14
CA THR A 62 5.78 -12.92 6.38
C THR A 62 7.10 -13.37 7.01
N PRO A 63 7.13 -13.83 8.26
CA PRO A 63 8.31 -14.47 8.85
C PRO A 63 8.84 -15.66 8.05
N ALA A 64 7.99 -16.29 7.22
CA ALA A 64 8.35 -17.40 6.35
C ALA A 64 8.84 -16.97 4.95
N GLY A 65 8.86 -15.66 4.67
CA GLY A 65 9.14 -15.09 3.36
C GLY A 65 7.89 -14.51 2.69
N PRO A 66 7.88 -14.36 1.35
CA PRO A 66 6.73 -13.80 0.65
C PRO A 66 5.49 -14.68 0.82
N LEU A 67 4.31 -14.07 0.74
CA LEU A 67 3.05 -14.82 0.66
C LEU A 67 3.10 -15.79 -0.53
N PRO A 68 2.40 -16.95 -0.44
CA PRO A 68 2.26 -17.81 -1.60
C PRO A 68 1.56 -17.06 -2.75
N PRO A 69 1.76 -17.47 -4.01
CA PRO A 69 1.06 -16.84 -5.14
C PRO A 69 -0.46 -16.78 -4.92
N ALA A 70 -1.07 -15.69 -5.37
CA ALA A 70 -2.51 -15.55 -5.28
C ALA A 70 -3.21 -16.64 -6.11
N TYR A 71 -4.22 -17.30 -5.54
CA TYR A 71 -5.06 -18.24 -6.29
C TYR A 71 -6.30 -17.55 -6.89
N GLU A 72 -6.52 -16.30 -6.53
CA GLU A 72 -7.59 -15.44 -7.05
C GLU A 72 -7.05 -14.01 -7.16
N SER A 73 -7.32 -13.36 -8.29
CA SER A 73 -6.92 -11.98 -8.58
C SER A 73 -7.98 -11.35 -9.46
N TYR A 74 -8.57 -10.23 -9.03
CA TYR A 74 -9.62 -9.54 -9.79
C TYR A 74 -9.70 -8.06 -9.43
N VAL A 75 -10.34 -7.28 -10.31
CA VAL A 75 -10.67 -5.87 -10.06
C VAL A 75 -12.13 -5.78 -9.62
N ARG A 76 -12.39 -5.07 -8.52
CA ARG A 76 -13.73 -4.79 -7.99
C ARG A 76 -13.90 -3.29 -7.78
N GLY A 77 -14.59 -2.64 -8.70
CA GLY A 77 -14.73 -1.18 -8.67
C GLY A 77 -13.35 -0.53 -8.85
N ALA A 78 -12.96 0.31 -7.88
CA ALA A 78 -11.67 0.99 -7.85
C ALA A 78 -10.59 0.21 -7.07
N ASP A 79 -10.86 -1.05 -6.70
CA ASP A 79 -9.93 -1.89 -5.96
C ASP A 79 -9.39 -3.04 -6.83
N HIS A 80 -8.10 -3.34 -6.72
CA HIS A 80 -7.54 -4.63 -7.12
C HIS A 80 -7.44 -5.53 -5.89
N VAL A 81 -7.94 -6.77 -6.02
CA VAL A 81 -8.04 -7.72 -4.91
C VAL A 81 -7.30 -9.00 -5.26
N THR A 82 -6.45 -9.48 -4.34
CA THR A 82 -5.80 -10.79 -4.42
C THR A 82 -6.10 -11.63 -3.19
N THR A 83 -6.27 -12.94 -3.37
CA THR A 83 -6.45 -13.90 -2.27
C THR A 83 -5.32 -14.93 -2.26
N HIS A 84 -4.70 -15.09 -1.08
CA HIS A 84 -3.57 -15.98 -0.83
C HIS A 84 -3.95 -17.09 0.13
N ALA A 85 -3.52 -18.31 -0.19
CA ALA A 85 -3.77 -19.48 0.65
C ALA A 85 -2.96 -19.39 1.95
N GLU A 86 -3.49 -20.01 3.00
CA GLU A 86 -2.72 -20.27 4.22
C GLU A 86 -1.60 -21.28 3.95
N THR A 87 -0.55 -21.22 4.75
CA THR A 87 0.55 -22.19 4.73
C THR A 87 0.84 -22.66 6.16
N GLU A 88 1.58 -23.76 6.31
CA GLU A 88 1.99 -24.21 7.65
C GLU A 88 2.81 -23.14 8.40
N ALA A 89 3.65 -22.39 7.67
CA ALA A 89 4.51 -21.37 8.25
C ALA A 89 3.78 -20.02 8.47
N PHE A 90 2.67 -19.79 7.79
CA PHE A 90 1.81 -18.63 7.94
C PHE A 90 0.33 -19.05 7.79
N PRO A 91 -0.31 -19.51 8.88
CA PRO A 91 -1.63 -20.17 8.85
C PRO A 91 -2.79 -19.15 8.83
N PHE A 92 -2.67 -18.18 7.94
CA PHE A 92 -3.65 -17.12 7.74
C PHE A 92 -3.98 -17.04 6.25
N ARG A 93 -5.25 -17.19 5.92
CA ARG A 93 -5.74 -16.73 4.62
C ARG A 93 -5.60 -15.22 4.57
N THR A 94 -4.89 -14.74 3.55
CA THR A 94 -4.60 -13.32 3.39
C THR A 94 -5.29 -12.80 2.15
N GLN A 95 -6.04 -11.71 2.28
CA GLN A 95 -6.53 -10.94 1.13
C GLN A 95 -5.89 -9.56 1.13
N LEU A 96 -5.37 -9.15 -0.03
CA LEU A 96 -4.81 -7.82 -0.24
C LEU A 96 -5.80 -7.01 -1.07
N TYR A 97 -6.19 -5.84 -0.57
CA TYR A 97 -7.04 -4.89 -1.28
C TYR A 97 -6.20 -3.65 -1.58
N TRP A 98 -5.90 -3.46 -2.86
CA TRP A 98 -5.18 -2.29 -3.37
C TRP A 98 -6.18 -1.28 -3.88
N SER A 99 -6.11 -0.07 -3.36
CA SER A 99 -6.89 1.07 -3.85
C SER A 99 -5.98 2.28 -4.03
N ALA A 100 -6.45 3.27 -4.76
CA ALA A 100 -5.78 4.55 -4.84
C ALA A 100 -6.78 5.69 -4.92
N LYS A 101 -6.40 6.87 -4.43
CA LYS A 101 -7.20 8.07 -4.58
C LYS A 101 -6.32 9.32 -4.74
N PRO A 102 -6.74 10.30 -5.54
CA PRO A 102 -6.13 11.62 -5.51
C PRO A 102 -6.40 12.29 -4.16
N LEU A 103 -5.43 13.07 -3.69
CA LEU A 103 -5.50 13.95 -2.53
C LEU A 103 -5.39 15.41 -2.98
N ALA A 104 -5.45 16.35 -2.02
CA ALA A 104 -5.15 17.75 -2.28
C ALA A 104 -3.77 17.96 -2.94
N ASP A 105 -3.61 19.10 -3.63
CA ASP A 105 -2.35 19.56 -4.23
C ASP A 105 -1.68 18.57 -5.20
N GLY A 106 -2.46 17.67 -5.81
CA GLY A 106 -1.97 16.69 -6.79
C GLY A 106 -1.25 15.50 -6.15
N ALA A 107 -1.30 15.35 -4.84
CA ALA A 107 -0.83 14.15 -4.16
C ALA A 107 -1.75 12.95 -4.47
N VAL A 108 -1.23 11.74 -4.31
CA VAL A 108 -1.97 10.49 -4.52
C VAL A 108 -1.66 9.52 -3.40
N ALA A 109 -2.70 8.95 -2.77
CA ALA A 109 -2.55 7.86 -1.82
C ALA A 109 -2.77 6.53 -2.55
N ALA A 110 -1.79 5.64 -2.52
CA ALA A 110 -1.96 4.22 -2.80
C ALA A 110 -2.11 3.48 -1.46
N THR A 111 -3.24 2.82 -1.26
CA THR A 111 -3.60 2.17 0.00
C THR A 111 -3.63 0.66 -0.18
N LEU A 112 -3.01 -0.04 0.75
CA LEU A 112 -3.07 -1.49 0.89
C LEU A 112 -3.86 -1.83 2.16
N SER A 113 -4.99 -2.51 2.01
CA SER A 113 -5.67 -3.16 3.13
C SER A 113 -5.31 -4.64 3.16
N VAL A 114 -4.71 -5.10 4.26
CA VAL A 114 -4.37 -6.51 4.49
C VAL A 114 -5.44 -7.12 5.38
N SER A 115 -6.16 -8.11 4.86
CA SER A 115 -7.21 -8.83 5.58
C SER A 115 -6.73 -10.24 5.92
N LEU A 116 -6.65 -10.55 7.21
CA LEU A 116 -6.15 -11.81 7.75
C LEU A 116 -7.29 -12.59 8.39
N GLN A 117 -7.36 -13.88 8.08
CA GLN A 117 -8.31 -14.80 8.69
C GLN A 117 -7.63 -16.15 8.94
N THR A 118 -7.95 -16.77 10.07
CA THR A 118 -7.43 -18.09 10.43
C THR A 118 -8.55 -19.04 10.85
N ASP A 119 -8.37 -20.33 10.58
CA ASP A 119 -9.23 -21.40 11.09
C ASP A 119 -8.71 -22.01 12.40
N LEU A 120 -7.57 -21.54 12.88
CA LEU A 120 -6.99 -21.91 14.17
C LEU A 120 -7.65 -21.13 15.30
N LEU A 121 -7.72 -21.73 16.49
CA LEU A 121 -8.40 -21.13 17.63
C LEU A 121 -7.65 -19.92 18.19
N ASP A 122 -6.32 -20.03 18.27
CA ASP A 122 -5.50 -19.08 19.01
C ASP A 122 -4.22 -18.72 18.25
N THR A 123 -4.24 -17.64 17.50
CA THR A 123 -3.06 -17.22 16.72
C THR A 123 -2.80 -15.72 16.78
N ARG A 124 -1.55 -15.34 16.48
CA ARG A 124 -1.10 -13.96 16.39
C ARG A 124 -0.38 -13.80 15.06
N PRO A 125 -0.99 -13.13 14.07
CA PRO A 125 -0.29 -12.91 12.82
C PRO A 125 0.85 -11.91 13.06
N ASP A 126 1.93 -12.12 12.32
CA ASP A 126 3.07 -11.24 12.29
C ASP A 126 3.49 -11.16 10.82
N LEU A 127 3.44 -9.97 10.25
CA LEU A 127 3.89 -9.71 8.88
C LEU A 127 4.58 -8.36 8.82
N SER A 128 5.24 -8.08 7.72
CA SER A 128 5.80 -6.75 7.46
C SER A 128 5.39 -6.25 6.09
N VAL A 129 5.24 -4.94 6.00
CA VAL A 129 5.00 -4.24 4.74
C VAL A 129 6.13 -3.26 4.52
N GLN A 130 6.82 -3.40 3.39
CA GLN A 130 8.03 -2.65 3.10
C GLN A 130 7.85 -1.77 1.86
N THR A 131 8.36 -0.56 1.96
CA THR A 131 8.55 0.35 0.83
C THR A 131 10.04 0.63 0.68
N SER A 132 10.60 0.41 -0.51
CA SER A 132 12.02 0.64 -0.81
C SER A 132 12.20 1.65 -1.93
N VAL A 133 13.10 2.60 -1.72
CA VAL A 133 13.46 3.67 -2.66
C VAL A 133 14.98 3.85 -2.62
N PRO A 134 15.75 3.14 -3.46
CA PRO A 134 17.23 3.08 -3.39
C PRO A 134 17.96 4.42 -3.39
N THR A 135 17.34 5.48 -3.89
CA THR A 135 17.94 6.82 -4.03
C THR A 135 17.36 7.85 -3.06
N ALA A 136 16.47 7.44 -2.16
CA ALA A 136 15.88 8.34 -1.18
C ALA A 136 16.69 8.38 0.11
N THR A 137 16.44 9.41 0.91
CA THR A 137 16.81 9.43 2.32
C THR A 137 15.54 9.19 3.13
N ALA A 138 15.41 8.01 3.74
CA ALA A 138 14.31 7.75 4.66
C ALA A 138 14.57 8.44 6.01
N ARG A 139 13.53 9.04 6.58
CA ARG A 139 13.55 9.55 7.95
C ARG A 139 12.17 9.44 8.58
N LEU A 140 12.17 9.26 9.90
CA LEU A 140 10.95 9.36 10.69
C LEU A 140 10.49 10.83 10.72
N TRP A 141 9.24 11.08 10.33
CA TRP A 141 8.61 12.41 10.46
C TRP A 141 7.77 12.50 11.74
N LYS A 142 7.01 11.44 12.04
CA LYS A 142 6.32 11.16 13.31
C LYS A 142 6.47 9.67 13.62
N GLU A 143 6.12 9.25 14.83
CA GLU A 143 6.27 7.86 15.33
C GLU A 143 5.83 6.77 14.33
N ASP A 144 4.77 7.04 13.57
CA ASP A 144 4.12 6.14 12.62
C ASP A 144 4.19 6.64 11.16
N VAL A 145 4.99 7.67 10.86
CA VAL A 145 5.10 8.23 9.50
C VAL A 145 6.55 8.25 9.06
N CYS A 146 6.86 7.43 8.07
CA CYS A 146 8.13 7.48 7.35
C CYS A 146 8.04 8.47 6.21
N ARG A 147 9.06 9.31 6.05
CA ARG A 147 9.22 10.22 4.92
C ARG A 147 10.44 9.82 4.10
N LEU A 148 10.25 9.65 2.80
CA LEU A 148 11.27 9.37 1.80
C LEU A 148 11.31 10.55 0.83
N ASP A 149 12.38 11.34 0.85
CA ASP A 149 12.58 12.43 -0.12
C ASP A 149 13.44 11.93 -1.29
N LEU A 150 12.92 12.07 -2.52
CA LEU A 150 13.60 11.67 -3.75
C LEU A 150 14.29 12.89 -4.41
N ALA A 151 15.39 12.64 -5.11
CA ALA A 151 16.18 13.68 -5.78
C ALA A 151 15.39 14.46 -6.84
N ASP A 152 14.41 13.82 -7.48
CA ASP A 152 13.59 14.42 -8.54
C ASP A 152 12.46 15.31 -8.00
N GLY A 153 12.50 15.66 -6.70
CA GLY A 153 11.50 16.50 -6.07
C GLY A 153 10.17 15.78 -5.92
N VAL A 154 10.21 14.54 -5.44
CA VAL A 154 9.02 13.78 -5.01
C VAL A 154 9.22 13.40 -3.56
N THR A 155 8.18 13.52 -2.74
CA THR A 155 8.17 13.01 -1.38
C THR A 155 7.20 11.83 -1.31
N ILE A 156 7.64 10.71 -0.73
CA ILE A 156 6.79 9.55 -0.43
C ILE A 156 6.63 9.46 1.08
N LEU A 157 5.39 9.38 1.55
CA LEU A 157 5.07 9.04 2.94
C LEU A 157 4.63 7.59 3.03
N VAL A 158 5.06 6.88 4.06
CA VAL A 158 4.60 5.52 4.38
C VAL A 158 4.07 5.51 5.80
N THR A 159 2.82 5.11 5.98
CA THR A 159 2.13 5.23 7.27
C THR A 159 0.99 4.21 7.37
N PRO A 160 0.68 3.66 8.55
CA PRO A 160 -0.60 2.99 8.78
C PRO A 160 -1.74 4.01 8.75
N HIS A 161 -2.94 3.54 8.49
CA HIS A 161 -4.12 4.34 8.78
C HIS A 161 -4.19 4.60 10.30
N PRO A 162 -4.60 5.79 10.78
CA PRO A 162 -4.60 6.11 12.22
C PRO A 162 -5.35 5.11 13.11
N SER A 163 -6.42 4.49 12.60
CA SER A 163 -7.17 3.45 13.33
C SER A 163 -6.38 2.17 13.61
N ASP A 164 -5.29 1.95 12.86
CA ASP A 164 -4.52 0.70 12.85
C ASP A 164 -3.06 0.96 13.31
N ALA A 165 -2.74 2.20 13.72
CA ALA A 165 -1.40 2.63 14.08
C ALA A 165 -0.84 1.87 15.30
N GLU A 166 -1.67 1.54 16.29
CA GLU A 166 -1.27 0.80 17.49
C GLU A 166 -0.81 -0.64 17.20
N GLU A 167 -1.11 -1.16 16.01
CA GLU A 167 -0.77 -2.51 15.57
C GLU A 167 0.46 -2.55 14.66
N CYS A 168 1.02 -1.37 14.40
CA CYS A 168 2.13 -1.19 13.48
C CYS A 168 3.34 -0.62 14.22
N VAL A 169 4.51 -1.17 13.93
CA VAL A 169 5.79 -0.60 14.37
C VAL A 169 6.57 -0.24 13.12
N LEU A 170 6.98 1.03 13.04
CA LEU A 170 7.74 1.54 11.90
C LEU A 170 9.24 1.47 12.16
N ASP A 171 9.94 0.72 11.32
CA ASP A 171 11.40 0.69 11.22
C ASP A 171 11.84 1.44 9.95
N THR A 172 12.95 2.17 10.03
CA THR A 172 13.52 2.89 8.88
C THR A 172 14.97 2.49 8.65
N SER A 173 15.37 2.37 7.39
CA SER A 173 16.75 2.28 6.92
C SER A 173 17.04 3.42 5.95
N ASP A 174 18.27 3.59 5.49
CA ASP A 174 18.64 4.72 4.61
C ASP A 174 17.73 4.84 3.38
N ASP A 175 17.36 3.70 2.77
CA ASP A 175 16.63 3.60 1.50
C ASP A 175 15.28 2.89 1.59
N ALA A 176 14.79 2.58 2.80
CA ALA A 176 13.53 1.85 2.96
C ALA A 176 12.81 2.18 4.26
N CYS A 177 11.50 1.96 4.24
CA CYS A 177 10.63 1.98 5.41
C CYS A 177 9.97 0.60 5.53
N ARG A 178 9.93 0.05 6.73
CA ARG A 178 9.28 -1.23 7.02
C ARG A 178 8.29 -1.05 8.16
N LEU A 179 7.03 -1.35 7.91
CA LEU A 179 6.00 -1.44 8.92
C LEU A 179 5.85 -2.90 9.32
N ARG A 180 6.23 -3.24 10.54
CA ARG A 180 5.86 -4.52 11.14
C ARG A 180 4.42 -4.42 11.61
N VAL A 181 3.59 -5.37 11.19
CA VAL A 181 2.17 -5.44 11.49
C VAL A 181 1.94 -6.64 12.40
N SER A 182 1.57 -6.36 13.65
CA SER A 182 1.39 -7.36 14.70
C SER A 182 0.07 -7.08 15.42
N PRO A 183 -1.08 -7.32 14.77
CA PRO A 183 -2.37 -7.06 15.39
C PRO A 183 -2.56 -7.95 16.63
N PRO A 184 -3.52 -7.61 17.51
CA PRO A 184 -3.84 -8.47 18.63
C PRO A 184 -4.31 -9.85 18.15
N PHE A 185 -4.40 -10.74 19.12
CA PHE A 185 -4.89 -12.11 18.97
C PHE A 185 -6.12 -12.24 18.03
N LEU A 186 -6.08 -13.26 17.17
CA LEU A 186 -7.16 -13.59 16.23
C LEU A 186 -7.84 -14.91 16.61
N GLU A 187 -9.14 -14.85 16.89
CA GLU A 187 -9.99 -16.03 17.08
C GLU A 187 -10.34 -16.68 15.74
N LYS A 188 -10.66 -17.98 15.79
CA LYS A 188 -11.13 -18.74 14.63
C LYS A 188 -12.28 -18.03 13.91
N GLY A 189 -12.10 -17.80 12.62
CA GLY A 189 -13.12 -17.21 11.74
C GLY A 189 -13.26 -15.69 11.87
N VAL A 190 -12.56 -15.05 12.81
CA VAL A 190 -12.49 -13.58 12.88
C VAL A 190 -11.58 -13.07 11.76
N ILE A 191 -12.00 -11.97 11.15
CA ILE A 191 -11.22 -11.26 10.14
C ILE A 191 -10.62 -10.01 10.78
N ARG A 192 -9.29 -9.88 10.73
CA ARG A 192 -8.58 -8.65 11.08
C ARG A 192 -8.16 -7.92 9.82
N ARG A 193 -8.38 -6.61 9.76
CA ARG A 193 -7.95 -5.77 8.64
C ARG A 193 -7.03 -4.67 9.14
N ILE A 194 -5.95 -4.46 8.41
CA ILE A 194 -4.96 -3.40 8.66
C ILE A 194 -4.82 -2.60 7.37
N ARG A 195 -4.89 -1.28 7.46
CA ARG A 195 -4.72 -0.37 6.33
C ARG A 195 -3.41 0.36 6.43
N LEU A 196 -2.67 0.37 5.32
CA LEU A 196 -1.40 1.04 5.17
C LEU A 196 -1.44 1.88 3.89
N ALA A 197 -0.78 3.02 3.90
CA ALA A 197 -0.73 3.92 2.75
C ALA A 197 0.69 4.28 2.37
N ALA A 198 0.91 4.40 1.07
CA ALA A 198 2.01 5.13 0.47
C ALA A 198 1.44 6.38 -0.21
N ILE A 199 1.76 7.56 0.32
CA ILE A 199 1.30 8.84 -0.23
C ILE A 199 2.43 9.46 -1.03
N VAL A 200 2.19 9.70 -2.33
CA VAL A 200 3.15 10.35 -3.23
C VAL A 200 2.77 11.82 -3.40
N LEU A 201 3.67 12.72 -3.03
CA LEU A 201 3.48 14.17 -3.08
C LEU A 201 4.43 14.82 -4.11
N PRO A 202 3.98 15.87 -4.80
CA PRO A 202 4.86 16.65 -5.67
C PRO A 202 5.80 17.55 -4.84
N GLY A 203 7.01 17.74 -5.36
CA GLY A 203 8.02 18.61 -4.76
C GLY A 203 8.63 18.05 -3.47
N GLN A 204 9.48 18.88 -2.86
CA GLN A 204 9.84 18.71 -1.46
C GLN A 204 8.66 19.18 -0.62
N ALA A 205 7.82 18.24 -0.19
CA ALA A 205 6.58 18.59 0.51
C ALA A 205 6.87 19.31 1.84
N SER A 206 6.12 20.39 2.08
CA SER A 206 6.14 21.11 3.34
C SER A 206 5.44 20.30 4.44
N ASP A 207 5.71 20.62 5.70
CA ASP A 207 5.03 19.96 6.83
C ASP A 207 3.51 20.20 6.81
N GLU A 208 3.06 21.34 6.30
CA GLU A 208 1.63 21.65 6.14
C GLU A 208 0.98 20.75 5.09
N THR A 209 1.63 20.58 3.93
CA THR A 209 1.17 19.68 2.86
C THR A 209 1.13 18.23 3.34
N ILE A 210 2.16 17.79 4.09
CA ILE A 210 2.21 16.46 4.69
C ILE A 210 1.06 16.27 5.68
N ALA A 211 0.84 17.24 6.58
CA ALA A 211 -0.24 17.16 7.56
C ALA A 211 -1.64 17.12 6.90
N ALA A 212 -1.85 17.90 5.84
CA ALA A 212 -3.09 17.88 5.06
C ALA A 212 -3.34 16.51 4.40
N ALA A 213 -2.31 15.95 3.74
CA ALA A 213 -2.43 14.64 3.11
C ALA A 213 -2.72 13.50 4.10
N LEU A 214 -2.14 13.57 5.32
CA LEU A 214 -2.42 12.61 6.39
C LEU A 214 -3.83 12.79 6.98
N ALA A 215 -4.32 14.02 7.09
CA ALA A 215 -5.69 14.30 7.51
C ALA A 215 -6.69 13.74 6.49
N ASP A 216 -6.46 13.95 5.19
CA ASP A 216 -7.29 13.38 4.12
C ASP A 216 -7.29 11.84 4.13
N LEU A 217 -6.17 11.20 4.51
CA LEU A 217 -6.11 9.74 4.70
C LEU A 217 -6.91 9.31 5.94
N ALA A 218 -6.84 10.06 7.04
CA ALA A 218 -7.53 9.74 8.28
C ALA A 218 -9.07 9.80 8.14
N ASP A 219 -9.56 10.65 7.25
CA ASP A 219 -10.98 10.80 6.94
C ASP A 219 -11.50 9.70 5.99
N ASP A 220 -10.64 8.77 5.53
CA ASP A 220 -11.09 7.69 4.65
C ASP A 220 -12.04 6.71 5.36
N PRO A 221 -13.23 6.49 4.79
CA PRO A 221 -14.16 5.53 5.35
C PRO A 221 -13.52 4.14 5.36
N PRO A 222 -13.81 3.31 6.37
CA PRO A 222 -13.36 1.93 6.37
C PRO A 222 -13.90 1.21 5.12
N PRO A 223 -13.11 0.28 4.53
CA PRO A 223 -13.54 -0.46 3.35
C PRO A 223 -14.81 -1.24 3.66
N LEU A 224 -15.80 -1.13 2.77
CA LEU A 224 -17.09 -1.80 2.93
C LEU A 224 -16.90 -3.31 3.12
N THR A 225 -17.47 -3.85 4.19
CA THR A 225 -17.62 -5.30 4.40
C THR A 225 -18.85 -5.76 3.63
N THR A 226 -18.67 -6.18 2.37
CA THR A 226 -19.71 -6.89 1.62
C THR A 226 -19.48 -8.38 1.67
#